data_AF-A0A522FGD5-F1
#
_entry.id   AF-A0A522FGD5-F1
#
_cell.length_a   1.000
_cell.length_b   1.000
_cell.length_c   1.000
_cell.angle_alpha   90.00
_cell.angle_beta   90.00
_cell.angle_gamma   90.00
#
_symmetry.space_group_name_H-M   'P 1'
#
loop_
_entity.id
_entity.type
_entity.pdbx_description
1 polymer ?
#
loop_
_entity_poly.entity_id
_entity_poly.type
_entity_poly.pdbx_seq_one_letter_code
_entity_poly.pdbx_strand_id
1 'polypeptide(L)'
;MINTSKTSALAKPFHRDNVEPLYAISTAHIPKTWWDAFDAPAETVVMYPLQYGGLLWVPTSDDWKEWLRELDEQAFELFSPVINWARDHGLVWVKFDSSAPEVADLPVFDHEDEVQVGSPVAPAG
;
A
#
# COMPACT_ATOMS: atom_id res chain seq x y z
N MET A 1 12.36 -9.73 48.80
CA MET A 1 11.13 -9.36 48.08
C MET A 1 11.43 -8.07 47.33
N ILE A 2 11.52 -8.10 46.00
CA ILE A 2 11.81 -6.90 45.19
C ILE A 2 10.48 -6.36 44.69
N ASN A 3 10.06 -5.24 45.27
CA ASN A 3 8.88 -4.50 44.82
C ASN A 3 9.25 -3.76 43.53
N THR A 4 8.84 -4.29 42.39
CA THR A 4 9.01 -3.64 41.08
C THR A 4 7.73 -2.90 40.73
N SER A 5 7.62 -1.66 41.20
CA SER A 5 6.69 -0.69 40.62
C SER A 5 7.14 -0.41 39.19
N LYS A 6 6.56 -1.13 38.23
CA LYS A 6 6.65 -0.77 36.81
C LYS A 6 5.86 0.52 36.62
N THR A 7 6.57 1.64 36.58
CA THR A 7 6.06 2.91 36.10
C THR A 7 5.65 2.73 34.65
N SER A 8 4.36 2.56 34.41
CA SER A 8 3.76 2.65 33.07
C SER A 8 4.11 4.04 32.53
N ALA A 9 5.00 4.07 31.53
CA ALA A 9 5.26 5.30 30.79
C ALA A 9 3.92 5.76 30.21
N LEU A 10 3.48 6.95 30.65
CA LEU A 10 2.27 7.58 30.15
C LEU A 10 2.27 7.53 28.61
N ALA A 11 1.35 6.78 28.03
CA ALA A 11 0.95 7.00 26.66
C ALA A 11 0.51 8.46 26.55
N LYS A 12 1.24 9.26 25.76
CA LYS A 12 0.84 10.64 25.50
C LYS A 12 -0.62 10.63 25.00
N PRO A 13 -1.47 11.56 25.45
CA PRO A 13 -2.84 11.63 24.96
C PRO A 13 -2.83 11.77 23.43
N PHE A 14 -3.68 11.00 22.76
CA PHE A 14 -3.85 11.05 21.32
C PHE A 14 -4.45 12.41 20.95
N HIS A 15 -3.64 13.33 20.45
CA HIS A 15 -4.11 14.62 19.97
C HIS A 15 -4.76 14.41 18.60
N ARG A 16 -6.08 14.60 18.51
CA ARG A 16 -6.84 14.50 17.25
C ARG A 16 -6.30 15.42 16.15
N ASP A 17 -5.59 16.47 16.54
CA ASP A 17 -5.02 17.46 15.62
C ASP A 17 -3.75 16.97 14.89
N ASN A 18 -3.19 15.82 15.29
CA ASN A 18 -2.01 15.20 14.66
C ASN A 18 -2.37 13.92 13.88
N VAL A 19 -3.61 13.80 13.40
CA VAL A 19 -4.04 12.65 12.60
C VAL A 19 -3.87 12.97 11.11
N GLU A 20 -3.00 12.22 10.45
CA GLU A 20 -2.84 12.28 9.00
C GLU A 20 -4.04 11.60 8.32
N PRO A 21 -4.74 12.29 7.40
CA PRO A 21 -5.85 11.70 6.64
C PRO A 21 -5.44 10.43 5.88
N LEU A 22 -6.15 9.34 6.15
CA LEU A 22 -5.94 8.03 5.54
C LEU A 22 -7.26 7.47 5.01
N TYR A 23 -7.22 6.88 3.82
CA TYR A 23 -8.36 6.12 3.28
C TYR A 23 -7.93 4.73 2.83
N ALA A 24 -8.78 3.73 3.08
CA ALA A 24 -8.53 2.37 2.65
C ALA A 24 -9.32 2.07 1.36
N ILE A 25 -8.63 1.56 0.34
CA ILE A 25 -9.20 1.13 -0.95
C ILE A 25 -8.84 -0.34 -1.21
N SER A 26 -9.62 -0.99 -2.07
CA SER A 26 -9.40 -2.40 -2.43
C SER A 26 -8.00 -2.64 -2.99
N THR A 27 -7.39 -3.79 -2.65
CA THR A 27 -6.18 -4.30 -3.34
C THR A 27 -6.43 -4.58 -4.83
N ALA A 28 -7.67 -4.55 -5.30
CA ALA A 28 -8.02 -4.60 -6.72
C ALA A 28 -7.39 -3.44 -7.53
N HIS A 29 -7.02 -2.33 -6.89
CA HIS A 29 -6.38 -1.17 -7.53
C HIS A 29 -4.84 -1.29 -7.68
N ILE A 30 -4.25 -2.42 -7.34
CA ILE A 30 -2.81 -2.68 -7.48
C ILE A 30 -2.58 -4.12 -7.97
N PRO A 31 -1.87 -4.36 -9.08
CA PRO A 31 -1.46 -5.69 -9.54
C PRO A 31 -0.69 -6.47 -8.47
N LYS A 32 -0.94 -7.79 -8.38
CA LYS A 32 -0.21 -8.71 -7.47
C LYS A 32 1.32 -8.60 -7.59
N THR A 33 1.86 -8.37 -8.78
CA THR A 33 3.31 -8.23 -9.02
C THR A 33 3.95 -7.07 -8.26
N TRP A 34 3.14 -6.07 -7.87
CA TRP A 34 3.60 -4.88 -7.15
C TRP A 34 3.36 -4.96 -5.63
N TRP A 35 2.79 -6.05 -5.12
CA TRP A 35 2.57 -6.21 -3.67
C TRP A 35 3.89 -6.31 -2.90
N ASP A 36 4.92 -6.92 -3.50
CA ASP A 36 6.24 -7.11 -2.89
C ASP A 36 7.32 -6.20 -3.49
N ALA A 37 7.02 -5.46 -4.57
CA ALA A 37 8.02 -4.82 -5.43
C ALA A 37 8.52 -3.43 -4.98
N PHE A 38 8.31 -3.04 -3.73
CA PHE A 38 8.71 -1.72 -3.24
C PHE A 38 9.73 -1.80 -2.11
N ASP A 39 10.97 -2.02 -2.52
CA ASP A 39 12.17 -1.68 -1.75
C ASP A 39 12.92 -0.55 -2.48
N ALA A 40 12.18 0.52 -2.83
CA ALA A 40 12.74 1.69 -3.50
C ALA A 40 13.37 2.64 -2.45
N PRO A 41 14.46 3.35 -2.79
CA PRO A 41 15.09 4.31 -1.88
C PRO A 41 14.08 5.36 -1.41
N ALA A 42 14.16 5.66 -0.11
CA ALA A 42 13.13 6.24 0.74
C ALA A 42 12.64 7.68 0.41
N GLU A 43 12.89 8.21 -0.78
CA GLU A 43 12.81 9.66 -1.01
C GLU A 43 11.58 10.16 -1.80
N THR A 44 10.73 9.32 -2.39
CA THR A 44 9.77 9.87 -3.39
C THR A 44 8.37 9.23 -3.47
N VAL A 45 8.21 7.91 -3.50
CA VAL A 45 6.91 7.27 -3.16
C VAL A 45 7.19 6.08 -2.26
N VAL A 46 6.73 6.19 -1.02
CA VAL A 46 6.89 5.12 -0.06
C VAL A 46 5.60 4.31 -0.06
N MET A 47 5.61 3.22 -0.84
CA MET A 47 4.65 2.14 -0.67
C MET A 47 5.26 1.11 0.27
N TYR A 48 4.70 0.99 1.46
CA TYR A 48 5.10 -0.04 2.41
C TYR A 48 4.31 -1.32 2.13
N PRO A 49 4.96 -2.43 1.75
CA PRO A 49 4.26 -3.71 1.61
C PRO A 49 3.71 -4.14 2.98
N LEU A 50 2.47 -4.62 2.99
CA LEU A 50 1.83 -5.25 4.14
C LEU A 50 1.48 -6.69 3.77
N GLN A 51 1.37 -7.57 4.77
CA GLN A 51 1.06 -9.00 4.55
C GLN A 51 -0.15 -9.25 3.63
N TYR A 52 -1.08 -8.30 3.55
CA TYR A 52 -2.33 -8.40 2.79
C TYR A 52 -2.65 -7.14 1.95
N GLY A 53 -1.62 -6.38 1.54
CA GLY A 53 -1.80 -5.17 0.74
C GLY A 53 -0.61 -4.22 0.86
N GLY A 54 -0.86 -2.93 1.02
CA GLY A 54 0.21 -1.96 1.20
C GLY A 54 -0.27 -0.59 1.64
N LEU A 55 0.67 0.26 2.02
CA LEU A 55 0.41 1.61 2.47
C LEU A 55 1.19 2.60 1.61
N LEU A 56 0.48 3.38 0.81
CA LEU A 56 1.01 4.38 -0.10
C LEU A 56 0.99 5.76 0.55
N TRP A 57 2.15 6.42 0.61
CA TRP A 57 2.25 7.84 0.91
C TRP A 57 1.83 8.70 -0.29
N VAL A 58 1.07 9.76 -0.04
CA VAL A 58 0.57 10.67 -1.07
C VAL A 58 1.50 11.88 -1.20
N PRO A 59 2.27 12.03 -2.30
CA PRO A 59 3.19 13.13 -2.48
C PRO A 59 2.48 14.47 -2.67
N THR A 60 3.00 15.51 -2.03
CA THR A 60 2.47 16.89 -2.12
C THR A 60 3.04 17.71 -3.28
N SER A 61 4.29 17.44 -3.69
CA SER A 61 4.87 18.08 -4.88
C SER A 61 4.41 17.37 -6.16
N ASP A 62 4.77 17.88 -7.33
CA ASP A 62 4.48 17.24 -8.62
C ASP A 62 5.68 16.43 -9.17
N ASP A 63 6.82 16.47 -8.47
CA ASP A 63 8.08 15.83 -8.88
C ASP A 63 7.97 14.29 -8.94
N TRP A 64 7.00 13.71 -8.23
CA TRP A 64 6.70 12.28 -8.27
C TRP A 64 6.36 11.78 -9.68
N LYS A 65 5.85 12.64 -10.57
CA LYS A 65 5.49 12.26 -11.95
C LYS A 65 6.71 11.90 -12.78
N GLU A 66 7.76 12.71 -12.69
CA GLU A 66 9.02 12.46 -13.38
C GLU A 66 9.72 11.25 -12.75
N TRP A 67 9.76 11.20 -11.42
CA TRP A 67 10.34 10.08 -10.69
C TRP A 67 9.68 8.72 -10.98
N LEU A 68 8.34 8.65 -11.01
CA LEU A 68 7.66 7.38 -11.32
C LEU A 68 8.02 6.88 -12.72
N ARG A 69 8.12 7.80 -13.69
CA ARG A 69 8.53 7.46 -15.07
C ARG A 69 9.98 6.98 -15.15
N GLU A 70 10.86 7.52 -14.31
CA GLU A 70 12.26 7.06 -14.20
C GLU A 70 12.37 5.70 -13.52
N LEU A 71 11.50 5.40 -12.55
CA LEU A 71 11.46 4.11 -11.87
C LEU A 71 10.93 3.01 -12.80
N ASP A 72 9.73 3.20 -13.32
CA ASP A 72 9.05 2.27 -14.23
C ASP A 72 7.85 2.98 -14.88
N GLU A 73 7.77 2.99 -16.22
CA GLU A 73 6.64 3.56 -16.96
C GLU A 73 5.30 2.91 -16.54
N GLN A 74 5.31 1.61 -16.18
CA GLN A 74 4.14 0.93 -15.65
C GLN A 74 3.77 1.42 -14.24
N ALA A 75 4.75 1.75 -13.39
CA ALA A 75 4.47 2.34 -12.08
C ALA A 75 3.80 3.72 -12.23
N PHE A 76 4.24 4.52 -13.20
CA PHE A 76 3.59 5.80 -13.50
C PHE A 76 2.10 5.61 -13.85
N GLU A 77 1.78 4.73 -14.80
CA GLU A 77 0.39 4.49 -15.22
C GLU A 77 -0.49 3.92 -14.09
N LEU A 78 0.11 3.15 -13.19
CA LEU A 78 -0.59 2.46 -12.10
C LEU A 78 -0.85 3.36 -10.90
N PHE A 79 0.14 4.12 -10.44
CA PHE A 79 0.00 4.96 -9.24
C PHE A 79 -0.49 6.37 -9.53
N SER A 80 -0.31 6.89 -10.75
CA SER A 80 -0.78 8.24 -11.09
C SER A 80 -2.28 8.43 -10.84
N PRO A 81 -3.18 7.53 -11.26
CA PRO A 81 -4.60 7.64 -10.94
C PRO A 81 -4.88 7.64 -9.43
N VAL A 82 -4.24 6.75 -8.67
CA VAL A 82 -4.42 6.63 -7.21
C VAL A 82 -3.91 7.88 -6.48
N ILE A 83 -2.73 8.38 -6.84
CA ILE A 83 -2.12 9.59 -6.25
C ILE A 83 -2.96 10.82 -6.55
N ASN A 84 -3.39 11.01 -7.80
CA ASN A 84 -4.24 12.14 -8.17
C ASN A 84 -5.57 12.11 -7.42
N TRP A 85 -6.24 10.94 -7.40
CA TRP A 85 -7.46 10.74 -6.64
C TRP A 85 -7.26 11.06 -5.15
N ALA A 86 -6.17 10.57 -4.55
CA ALA A 86 -5.89 10.79 -3.14
C ALA A 86 -5.63 12.28 -2.81
N ARG A 87 -4.93 12.99 -3.70
CA ARG A 87 -4.69 14.43 -3.58
C ARG A 87 -5.99 15.23 -3.68
N ASP A 88 -6.85 14.89 -4.63
CA ASP A 88 -8.16 15.55 -4.80
C ASP A 88 -9.06 15.38 -3.56
N HIS A 89 -8.83 14.33 -2.77
CA HIS A 89 -9.55 14.05 -1.53
C HIS A 89 -8.80 14.52 -0.26
N GLY A 90 -7.65 15.20 -0.41
CA GLY A 90 -6.86 15.71 0.71
C GLY A 90 -6.28 14.61 1.61
N LEU A 91 -5.98 13.45 1.04
CA LEU A 91 -5.39 12.31 1.75
C LEU A 91 -3.87 12.45 1.84
N VAL A 92 -3.31 11.99 2.96
CA VAL A 92 -1.85 11.84 3.16
C VAL A 92 -1.44 10.38 2.92
N TRP A 93 -2.35 9.44 3.17
CA TRP A 93 -2.12 8.02 3.04
C TRP A 93 -3.26 7.30 2.33
N VAL A 94 -2.89 6.29 1.53
CA VAL A 94 -3.82 5.32 0.95
C VAL A 94 -3.41 3.92 1.41
N LYS A 95 -4.33 3.21 2.05
CA LYS A 95 -4.14 1.80 2.42
C LYS A 95 -4.81 0.92 1.37
N PHE A 96 -4.06 0.03 0.74
CA PHE A 96 -4.62 -1.07 -0.03
C PHE A 96 -4.96 -2.22 0.91
N ASP A 97 -6.24 -2.62 0.93
CA ASP A 97 -6.76 -3.67 1.80
C ASP A 97 -7.81 -4.50 1.04
N SER A 98 -7.66 -5.82 1.05
CA SER A 98 -8.59 -6.73 0.36
C SER A 98 -10.05 -6.65 0.84
N SER A 99 -10.29 -6.10 2.03
CA SER A 99 -11.63 -5.91 2.60
C SER A 99 -12.20 -4.50 2.37
N ALA A 100 -11.38 -3.58 1.83
CA ALA A 100 -11.80 -2.22 1.54
C ALA A 100 -12.59 -2.14 0.22
N PRO A 101 -13.48 -1.13 0.06
CA PRO A 101 -14.25 -0.97 -1.15
C PRO A 101 -13.39 -0.57 -2.35
N GLU A 102 -13.85 -0.94 -3.54
CA GLU A 102 -13.35 -0.38 -4.79
C GLU A 102 -13.81 1.06 -4.96
N VAL A 103 -12.95 1.88 -5.56
CA VAL A 103 -13.25 3.26 -5.97
C VAL A 103 -13.58 3.24 -7.45
N ALA A 104 -14.79 3.66 -7.81
CA ALA A 104 -15.32 3.54 -9.18
C ALA A 104 -14.46 4.21 -10.26
N ASP A 105 -13.74 5.28 -9.91
CA ASP A 105 -12.93 6.08 -10.85
C ASP A 105 -11.46 5.62 -10.92
N LEU A 106 -11.08 4.57 -10.18
CA LEU A 106 -9.73 4.03 -10.18
C LEU A 106 -9.64 2.73 -11.01
N PRO A 107 -8.52 2.50 -11.73
CA PRO A 107 -8.30 1.25 -12.45
C PRO A 107 -8.39 0.04 -11.52
N VAL A 108 -9.02 -1.03 -12.01
CA VAL A 108 -9.10 -2.32 -11.32
C VAL A 108 -8.34 -3.36 -12.14
N PHE A 109 -7.56 -4.19 -11.46
CA PHE A 109 -6.76 -5.24 -12.04
C PHE A 109 -7.35 -6.60 -11.65
N ASP A 110 -7.52 -7.48 -12.64
CA ASP A 110 -7.94 -8.85 -12.40
C ASP A 110 -6.79 -9.62 -11.74
N HIS A 111 -7.09 -10.16 -10.57
CA HIS A 111 -6.17 -10.97 -9.76
C HIS A 111 -6.40 -12.47 -9.96
N GLU A 112 -6.97 -12.88 -11.11
CA GLU A 112 -7.29 -14.28 -11.38
C GLU A 112 -6.07 -15.17 -11.13
N ASP A 113 -6.29 -16.17 -10.29
CA ASP A 113 -5.26 -16.92 -9.58
C ASP A 113 -4.31 -17.70 -10.50
N GLU A 114 -3.06 -17.80 -10.06
CA GLU A 114 -2.15 -18.86 -10.48
C GLU A 114 -2.88 -20.20 -10.40
N VAL A 115 -3.19 -20.77 -11.56
CA VAL A 115 -3.67 -22.15 -11.64
C VAL A 115 -2.56 -23.02 -11.06
N GLN A 116 -2.83 -23.68 -9.92
CA GLN A 116 -2.04 -24.82 -9.46
C GLN A 116 -1.99 -25.86 -10.59
N VAL A 117 -0.89 -25.91 -11.34
CA VAL A 117 -0.61 -27.03 -12.25
C VAL A 117 0.61 -27.77 -11.75
N GLY A 118 0.33 -28.88 -11.06
CA GLY A 118 1.25 -30.01 -10.98
C GLY A 118 1.63 -30.44 -9.57
N SER A 119 0.72 -31.15 -8.88
CA SER A 119 1.22 -32.21 -8.00
C SER A 119 2.05 -33.18 -8.85
N PRO A 120 3.29 -33.53 -8.44
CA PRO A 120 4.02 -34.58 -9.15
C PRO A 120 3.24 -35.89 -9.00
N VAL A 121 2.77 -36.42 -10.13
CA VAL A 121 2.27 -37.80 -10.19
C VAL A 121 3.47 -38.69 -9.86
N ALA A 122 3.45 -39.32 -8.68
CA ALA A 122 4.40 -40.36 -8.34
C ALA A 122 4.30 -41.48 -9.40
N PRO A 123 5.42 -41.98 -9.95
CA PRO A 123 5.36 -43.12 -10.86
C PRO A 123 4.78 -44.32 -10.14
N ALA A 124 3.71 -44.88 -10.70
CA ALA A 124 3.16 -46.15 -10.26
C ALA A 124 4.05 -47.28 -10.76
N GLY A 125 4.61 -48.06 -9.82
CA GLY A 125 5.07 -49.44 -10.05
C GLY A 125 6.41 -49.60 -10.75
#